data_AF-A0A812VWT1-F1
#
_entry.id   AF-A0A812VWT1-F1
#
_cell.length_a   1.000
_cell.length_b   1.000
_cell.length_c   1.000
_cell.angle_alpha   90.00
_cell.angle_beta   90.00
_cell.angle_gamma   90.00
#
_symmetry.space_group_name_H-M   'P 1'
#
loop_
_entity.id
_entity.type
_entity.pdbx_description
1 polymer ?
#
loop_
_entity_poly.entity_id
_entity_poly.type
_entity_poly.pdbx_seq_one_letter_code
_entity_poly.pdbx_strand_id
1 'polypeptide(L)'
;ETTTFNSVHGETTHRIGGLKSLYEVRKELQGKHMQPNLRTKPWRDAEVAEGHCKSRFQVREDPPELSTDLNGVELPETCFYDDSKGPHHIFVIGDWGGVIDWYDSNSHFVKSPKTADHTRKVFASHHRDKVNSSDTWAQFNVSRWMCYYSAKWNPDFVVNLGDNFYWGGINVQCGAPMDKVQDPGFQWSNVYESMYSCDALQGLQWLGVLGNHDYGGFMFTNGWDQAIAYTWSKLHFSSGRWLQPSLYYKCPVKYSEFSMDIFFVDSNIFDANDYHDTSGHNICG
;
A
#
# COMPACT_ATOMS: atom_id res chain seq x y z
N GLU A 1 21.71 9.07 -46.59
CA GLU A 1 22.54 9.81 -45.63
C GLU A 1 21.66 10.23 -44.46
N THR A 2 21.97 9.67 -43.29
CA THR A 2 21.31 9.87 -42.00
C THR A 2 21.89 11.08 -41.28
N THR A 3 21.04 11.92 -40.71
CA THR A 3 21.42 12.92 -39.69
C THR A 3 20.13 13.25 -38.90
N THR A 4 19.80 12.45 -37.89
CA THR A 4 19.98 12.71 -36.44
C THR A 4 19.33 14.01 -35.95
N PHE A 5 18.16 13.85 -35.31
CA PHE A 5 17.57 14.83 -34.40
C PHE A 5 18.26 14.73 -33.03
N ASN A 6 18.77 15.86 -32.53
CA ASN A 6 19.37 15.99 -31.20
C ASN A 6 18.28 15.97 -30.12
N SER A 7 18.34 14.98 -29.23
CA SER A 7 17.65 15.00 -27.93
C SER A 7 18.43 15.90 -26.96
N VAL A 8 17.80 16.98 -26.51
CA VAL A 8 18.28 17.74 -25.35
C VAL A 8 17.68 17.11 -24.09
N HIS A 9 18.35 16.09 -23.56
CA HIS A 9 18.23 15.74 -22.15
C HIS A 9 19.40 16.37 -21.40
N GLY A 10 19.09 17.43 -20.66
CA GLY A 10 20.03 18.03 -19.72
C GLY A 10 20.22 17.08 -18.55
N GLU A 11 21.29 16.30 -18.59
CA GLU A 11 21.87 15.65 -17.42
C GLU A 11 22.29 16.74 -16.43
N THR A 12 21.54 16.90 -15.34
CA THR A 12 22.07 17.57 -14.15
C THR A 12 22.60 16.47 -13.23
N THR A 13 23.84 16.05 -13.49
CA THR A 13 24.57 15.14 -12.61
C THR A 13 24.95 15.89 -11.33
N HIS A 14 24.15 15.73 -10.28
CA HIS A 14 24.65 16.01 -8.94
C HIS A 14 25.70 14.94 -8.60
N ARG A 15 26.98 15.36 -8.62
CA ARG A 15 28.10 14.59 -8.08
C ARG A 15 27.87 14.38 -6.59
N ILE A 16 27.34 13.22 -6.23
CA ILE A 16 27.49 12.66 -4.89
C ILE A 16 28.84 11.93 -4.86
N GLY A 17 29.70 12.32 -3.94
CA GLY A 17 31.06 11.79 -3.81
C GLY A 17 31.08 10.27 -3.59
N GLY A 18 32.10 9.63 -4.15
CA GLY A 18 32.50 8.26 -3.82
C GLY A 18 31.57 7.17 -4.34
N LEU A 19 31.50 6.98 -5.66
CA LEU A 19 30.93 5.77 -6.23
C LEU A 19 31.85 4.59 -5.89
N LYS A 20 31.49 3.81 -4.86
CA LYS A 20 31.99 2.44 -4.71
C LYS A 20 31.62 1.67 -5.97
N SER A 21 32.55 0.89 -6.49
CA SER A 21 32.24 0.02 -7.62
C SER A 21 31.13 -0.96 -7.24
N LEU A 22 30.30 -1.39 -8.20
CA LEU A 22 29.31 -2.47 -7.99
C LEU A 22 29.93 -3.73 -7.35
N TYR A 23 31.22 -3.96 -7.61
CA TYR A 23 32.00 -5.02 -7.01
C TYR A 23 32.26 -4.80 -5.50
N GLU A 24 32.58 -3.57 -5.09
CA GLU A 24 32.75 -3.19 -3.68
C GLU A 24 31.42 -3.22 -2.91
N VAL A 25 30.33 -2.77 -3.52
CA VAL A 25 28.98 -2.90 -2.95
C VAL A 25 28.61 -4.37 -2.78
N ARG A 26 28.87 -5.23 -3.78
CA ARG A 26 28.68 -6.68 -3.66
C ARG A 26 29.52 -7.31 -2.55
N LYS A 27 30.77 -6.89 -2.38
CA LYS A 27 31.63 -7.39 -1.29
C LYS A 27 31.14 -6.94 0.09
N GLU A 28 30.62 -5.72 0.23
CA GLU A 28 30.00 -5.25 1.47
C GLU A 28 28.69 -5.99 1.78
N LEU A 29 27.91 -6.34 0.77
CA LEU A 29 26.68 -7.13 0.92
C LEU A 29 26.96 -8.61 1.18
N GLN A 30 28.07 -9.18 0.69
CA GLN A 30 28.47 -10.57 0.96
C GLN A 30 28.82 -10.83 2.43
N GLY A 31 29.12 -9.79 3.22
CA GLY A 31 29.40 -9.90 4.66
C GLY A 31 28.25 -9.45 5.57
N LYS A 32 27.20 -8.82 5.02
CA LYS A 32 25.97 -8.51 5.74
C LYS A 32 25.01 -9.65 5.48
N HIS A 33 24.65 -10.40 6.52
CA HIS A 33 23.58 -11.38 6.44
C HIS A 33 22.38 -10.78 5.67
N MET A 34 22.12 -11.24 4.45
CA MET A 34 20.78 -11.17 3.89
C MET A 34 19.88 -11.90 4.88
N GLN A 35 18.98 -11.14 5.53
CA GLN A 35 17.88 -11.55 6.42
C GLN A 35 17.94 -13.04 6.78
N PRO A 36 18.69 -13.43 7.85
CA PRO A 36 19.10 -14.82 8.01
C PRO A 36 17.97 -15.77 8.41
N ASN A 37 16.74 -15.30 8.64
CA ASN A 37 15.61 -16.15 9.01
C ASN A 37 14.28 -15.51 8.58
N LEU A 38 13.87 -15.66 7.31
CA LEU A 38 12.46 -15.47 6.95
C LEU A 38 11.65 -16.44 7.81
N ARG A 39 10.81 -15.91 8.69
CA ARG A 39 10.01 -16.74 9.60
C ARG A 39 8.92 -17.42 8.77
N THR A 40 9.12 -18.71 8.50
CA THR A 40 8.21 -19.53 7.68
C THR A 40 6.98 -20.02 8.45
N LYS A 41 6.97 -19.86 9.78
CA LYS A 41 5.83 -20.15 10.64
C LYS A 41 5.32 -18.86 11.27
N PRO A 42 3.98 -18.69 11.43
CA PRO A 42 3.43 -17.58 12.18
C PRO A 42 4.02 -17.49 13.58
N TRP A 43 4.24 -16.29 14.07
CA TRP A 43 4.82 -16.03 15.38
C TRP A 43 4.11 -14.86 16.06
N ARG A 44 4.02 -14.87 17.39
CA ARG A 44 3.36 -13.80 18.13
C ARG A 44 4.36 -12.74 18.59
N ASP A 45 4.01 -11.48 18.39
CA ASP A 45 4.80 -10.36 18.90
C ASP A 45 4.66 -10.27 20.42
N ALA A 46 5.78 -10.40 21.14
CA ALA A 46 5.83 -10.36 22.59
C ALA A 46 5.49 -8.97 23.16
N GLU A 47 5.56 -7.92 22.34
CA GLU A 47 5.22 -6.55 22.72
C GLU A 47 3.71 -6.28 22.62
N VAL A 48 2.94 -7.25 22.14
CA VAL A 48 1.48 -7.19 22.13
C VAL A 48 0.95 -8.06 23.25
N ALA A 49 0.39 -7.42 24.28
CA ALA A 49 -0.14 -8.12 25.44
C ALA A 49 -1.25 -9.11 25.03
N GLU A 50 -1.12 -10.38 25.45
CA GLU A 50 -2.19 -11.36 25.37
C GLU A 50 -3.26 -10.99 26.40
N GLY A 51 -4.30 -10.30 25.92
CA GLY A 51 -5.42 -9.84 26.72
C GLY A 51 -6.74 -10.52 26.34
N HIS A 52 -7.83 -10.06 26.95
CA HIS A 52 -9.16 -10.37 26.44
C HIS A 52 -9.27 -9.94 24.98
N CYS A 53 -9.86 -10.83 24.18
CA CYS A 53 -10.06 -10.59 22.77
C CYS A 53 -10.86 -9.30 22.52
N LYS A 54 -10.39 -8.46 21.60
CA LYS A 54 -10.99 -7.16 21.29
C LYS A 54 -11.69 -7.21 19.94
N SER A 55 -12.71 -6.37 19.74
CA SER A 55 -13.38 -6.16 18.44
C SER A 55 -12.61 -5.22 17.50
N ARG A 56 -11.28 -5.17 17.67
CA ARG A 56 -10.37 -4.34 16.89
C ARG A 56 -9.04 -5.07 16.77
N PHE A 57 -8.51 -5.19 15.56
CA PHE A 57 -7.18 -5.75 15.30
C PHE A 57 -6.13 -4.92 16.03
N GLN A 58 -5.21 -5.62 16.69
CA GLN A 58 -4.18 -5.02 17.53
C GLN A 58 -2.79 -5.27 16.94
N VAL A 59 -1.94 -4.28 17.07
CA VAL A 59 -0.50 -4.33 16.81
C VAL A 59 0.22 -3.72 18.02
N ARG A 60 1.54 -3.90 18.09
CA ARG A 60 2.41 -3.19 19.04
C ARG A 60 2.20 -1.68 18.93
N GLU A 61 2.30 -0.98 20.06
CA GLU A 61 2.08 0.48 20.10
C GLU A 61 3.17 1.26 19.38
N ASP A 62 4.43 0.86 19.59
CA ASP A 62 5.58 1.47 18.93
C ASP A 62 5.88 0.74 17.61
N PRO A 63 6.21 1.47 16.53
CA PRO A 63 6.59 0.85 15.27
C PRO A 63 7.85 -0.02 15.39
N PRO A 64 8.02 -1.06 14.56
CA PRO A 64 9.27 -1.80 14.48
C PRO A 64 10.41 -0.93 13.96
N GLU A 65 11.67 -1.37 14.10
CA GLU A 65 12.82 -0.62 13.57
C GLU A 65 12.81 -0.61 12.04
N LEU A 66 12.54 -1.77 11.42
CA LEU A 66 12.45 -1.95 9.98
C LEU A 66 11.04 -2.40 9.57
N SER A 67 10.63 -2.03 8.36
CA SER A 67 9.36 -2.44 7.75
C SER A 67 9.20 -3.97 7.62
N THR A 68 10.30 -4.72 7.70
CA THR A 68 10.32 -6.17 7.55
C THR A 68 10.39 -6.94 8.88
N ASP A 69 10.56 -6.28 10.02
CA ASP A 69 10.80 -6.99 11.30
C ASP A 69 9.59 -7.79 11.77
N LEU A 70 8.39 -7.38 11.36
CA LEU A 70 7.12 -8.05 11.67
C LEU A 70 6.66 -9.03 10.58
N ASN A 71 7.51 -9.37 9.62
CA ASN A 71 7.18 -10.35 8.58
C ASN A 71 6.83 -11.71 9.21
N GLY A 72 5.68 -12.26 8.84
CA GLY A 72 5.14 -13.51 9.34
C GLY A 72 4.46 -13.41 10.71
N VAL A 73 4.23 -12.22 11.24
CA VAL A 73 3.56 -12.06 12.55
C VAL A 73 2.13 -12.60 12.51
N GLU A 74 1.73 -13.31 13.56
CA GLU A 74 0.33 -13.62 13.90
C GLU A 74 -0.17 -12.53 14.85
N LEU A 75 -1.17 -11.77 14.41
CA LEU A 75 -1.82 -10.79 15.27
C LEU A 75 -2.61 -11.49 16.38
N PRO A 76 -2.85 -10.83 17.52
CA PRO A 76 -3.78 -11.35 18.51
C PRO A 76 -5.15 -11.62 17.89
N GLU A 77 -5.86 -12.58 18.49
CA GLU A 77 -7.23 -12.88 18.09
C GLU A 77 -8.10 -11.62 18.18
N THR A 78 -8.90 -11.40 17.14
CA THR A 78 -9.89 -10.32 17.06
C THR A 78 -11.29 -10.90 17.08
N CYS A 79 -12.18 -10.36 17.91
CA CYS A 79 -13.48 -10.98 18.19
C CYS A 79 -14.66 -10.08 17.83
N PHE A 80 -15.59 -10.64 17.06
CA PHE A 80 -16.85 -10.02 16.69
C PHE A 80 -17.99 -10.91 17.20
N TYR A 81 -18.41 -10.68 18.44
CA TYR A 81 -19.45 -11.46 19.13
C TYR A 81 -20.81 -10.76 19.19
N ASP A 82 -20.91 -9.55 18.63
CA ASP A 82 -22.19 -8.84 18.57
C ASP A 82 -23.04 -9.38 17.43
N ASP A 83 -23.71 -10.51 17.68
CA ASP A 83 -24.63 -11.13 16.73
C ASP A 83 -25.95 -10.32 16.60
N SER A 84 -26.17 -9.32 17.45
CA SER A 84 -27.43 -8.53 17.44
C SER A 84 -27.58 -7.68 16.17
N LYS A 85 -26.47 -7.40 15.47
CA LYS A 85 -26.48 -6.70 14.18
C LYS A 85 -26.90 -7.58 12.99
N GLY A 86 -27.14 -8.87 13.22
CA GLY A 86 -27.43 -9.84 12.17
C GLY A 86 -26.16 -10.42 11.54
N PRO A 87 -26.21 -10.87 10.27
CA PRO A 87 -25.06 -11.49 9.63
C PRO A 87 -23.81 -10.60 9.63
N HIS A 88 -22.66 -11.22 9.89
CA HIS A 88 -21.36 -10.56 9.76
C HIS A 88 -20.97 -10.37 8.31
N HIS A 89 -20.35 -9.23 7.99
CA HIS A 89 -19.93 -8.88 6.64
C HIS A 89 -18.49 -8.39 6.67
N ILE A 90 -17.72 -8.79 5.66
CA ILE A 90 -16.36 -8.30 5.42
C ILE A 90 -16.36 -7.66 4.05
N PHE A 91 -15.86 -6.44 3.94
CA PHE A 91 -15.67 -5.79 2.65
C PHE A 91 -14.30 -6.11 2.10
N VAL A 92 -14.21 -6.27 0.78
CA VAL A 92 -12.95 -6.58 0.09
C VAL A 92 -12.75 -5.58 -1.04
N ILE A 93 -11.54 -5.04 -1.16
CA ILE A 93 -11.15 -4.06 -2.17
C ILE A 93 -9.72 -4.32 -2.63
N GLY A 94 -9.43 -4.08 -3.91
CA GLY A 94 -8.10 -4.11 -4.53
C GLY A 94 -8.11 -3.18 -5.74
N ASP A 95 -6.94 -2.86 -6.30
CA ASP A 95 -6.80 -2.06 -7.53
C ASP A 95 -7.57 -0.73 -7.47
N TRP A 96 -7.46 -0.01 -6.35
CA TRP A 96 -8.37 1.09 -6.03
C TRP A 96 -7.71 2.46 -5.96
N GLY A 97 -6.38 2.52 -5.85
CA GLY A 97 -5.63 3.76 -5.70
C GLY A 97 -5.71 4.68 -6.91
N GLY A 98 -6.23 5.89 -6.76
CA GLY A 98 -6.13 6.88 -7.83
C GLY A 98 -4.76 7.59 -7.87
N VAL A 99 -4.45 8.17 -9.02
CA VAL A 99 -3.23 8.95 -9.27
C VAL A 99 -3.45 10.41 -8.89
N ILE A 100 -2.50 10.99 -8.17
CA ILE A 100 -2.48 12.44 -7.94
C ILE A 100 -1.26 13.04 -8.64
N ASP A 101 -1.50 13.94 -9.62
CA ASP A 101 -0.43 14.55 -10.42
C ASP A 101 0.44 15.51 -9.56
N TRP A 102 1.75 15.25 -9.55
CA TRP A 102 2.80 16.12 -8.99
C TRP A 102 2.90 17.50 -9.70
N TYR A 103 2.57 17.55 -11.00
CA TYR A 103 2.97 18.61 -11.94
C TYR A 103 1.91 19.69 -12.24
N ASP A 104 1.16 20.13 -11.23
CA ASP A 104 0.44 21.40 -11.40
C ASP A 104 0.62 22.24 -10.15
N SER A 105 1.70 23.03 -10.16
CA SER A 105 2.04 24.01 -9.13
C SER A 105 1.12 25.23 -9.14
N ASN A 106 0.13 25.30 -10.04
CA ASN A 106 -0.78 26.44 -10.18
C ASN A 106 -2.21 26.16 -9.70
N SER A 107 -2.54 24.96 -9.20
CA SER A 107 -3.89 24.68 -8.70
C SER A 107 -3.97 24.81 -7.17
N HIS A 108 -4.58 25.88 -6.67
CA HIS A 108 -4.90 26.10 -5.25
C HIS A 108 -6.01 25.18 -4.69
N PHE A 109 -6.35 24.09 -5.38
CA PHE A 109 -7.44 23.19 -5.01
C PHE A 109 -6.92 21.80 -4.63
N VAL A 110 -7.59 21.20 -3.65
CA VAL A 110 -7.46 19.79 -3.28
C VAL A 110 -7.63 18.95 -4.55
N LYS A 111 -6.57 18.27 -4.99
CA LYS A 111 -6.59 17.48 -6.23
C LYS A 111 -7.29 16.17 -5.96
N SER A 112 -8.50 16.03 -6.51
CA SER A 112 -9.19 14.76 -6.60
C SER A 112 -8.31 13.73 -7.33
N PRO A 113 -8.21 12.49 -6.84
CA PRO A 113 -7.47 11.45 -7.53
C PRO A 113 -8.07 11.19 -8.91
N LYS A 114 -7.20 11.01 -9.90
CA LYS A 114 -7.54 10.63 -11.27
C LYS A 114 -7.40 9.11 -11.43
N THR A 115 -8.16 8.52 -12.34
CA THR A 115 -8.05 7.10 -12.64
C THR A 115 -6.69 6.79 -13.27
N ALA A 116 -6.05 5.73 -12.79
CA ALA A 116 -4.91 5.11 -13.44
C ALA A 116 -5.41 4.33 -14.67
N ASP A 117 -5.50 4.98 -15.83
CA ASP A 117 -6.00 4.37 -17.06
C ASP A 117 -5.03 4.49 -18.25
N HIS A 118 -5.26 3.63 -19.24
CA HIS A 118 -4.57 3.65 -20.54
C HIS A 118 -5.36 4.44 -21.60
N THR A 119 -6.13 5.47 -21.22
CA THR A 119 -6.87 6.30 -22.19
C THR A 119 -6.00 7.35 -22.87
N ARG A 120 -4.79 7.59 -22.34
CA ARG A 120 -3.83 8.52 -22.94
C ARG A 120 -3.10 7.85 -24.10
N LYS A 121 -2.95 8.58 -25.22
CA LYS A 121 -2.24 8.11 -26.44
C LYS A 121 -0.79 7.70 -26.23
N VAL A 122 -0.17 8.08 -25.10
CA VAL A 122 1.18 7.64 -24.72
C VAL A 122 1.24 6.12 -24.48
N PHE A 123 0.13 5.48 -24.13
CA PHE A 123 0.01 4.04 -23.95
C PHE A 123 -0.46 3.35 -25.24
N ALA A 124 0.26 3.55 -26.35
CA ALA A 124 -0.21 3.15 -27.68
C ALA A 124 -0.57 1.65 -27.81
N SER A 125 0.11 0.76 -27.09
CA SER A 125 -0.16 -0.69 -27.09
C SER A 125 -1.43 -1.10 -26.34
N HIS A 126 -1.92 -0.25 -25.44
CA HIS A 126 -3.07 -0.51 -24.58
C HIS A 126 -4.12 0.60 -24.64
N HIS A 127 -4.02 1.48 -25.65
CA HIS A 127 -4.90 2.62 -25.78
C HIS A 127 -6.34 2.16 -25.97
N ARG A 128 -7.22 2.67 -25.11
CA ARG A 128 -8.67 2.50 -25.26
C ARG A 128 -9.36 3.85 -25.18
N ASP A 129 -10.54 3.92 -25.78
CA ASP A 129 -11.38 5.11 -25.66
C ASP A 129 -11.78 5.33 -24.20
N LYS A 130 -11.83 6.61 -23.83
CA LYS A 130 -12.28 7.04 -22.52
C LYS A 130 -13.79 6.89 -22.41
N VAL A 131 -14.24 6.16 -21.41
CA VAL A 131 -15.62 6.12 -20.96
C VAL A 131 -15.84 7.28 -19.98
N ASN A 132 -16.50 8.33 -20.47
CA ASN A 132 -16.87 9.47 -19.64
C ASN A 132 -17.66 9.01 -18.40
N SER A 133 -17.51 9.78 -17.32
CA SER A 133 -17.97 9.47 -15.96
C SER A 133 -17.28 8.29 -15.28
N SER A 134 -17.28 7.09 -15.88
CA SER A 134 -16.64 5.90 -15.30
C SER A 134 -15.14 6.11 -15.10
N ASP A 135 -14.41 6.46 -16.17
CA ASP A 135 -12.96 6.68 -16.10
C ASP A 135 -12.60 8.02 -15.43
N THR A 136 -13.54 8.96 -15.31
CA THR A 136 -13.25 10.26 -14.67
C THR A 136 -13.41 10.21 -13.17
N TRP A 137 -14.32 9.36 -12.68
CA TRP A 137 -14.73 9.29 -11.29
C TRP A 137 -14.59 7.88 -10.73
N ALA A 138 -13.70 7.04 -11.27
CA ALA A 138 -13.63 5.62 -10.94
C ALA A 138 -13.54 5.38 -9.43
N GLN A 139 -12.54 5.98 -8.78
CA GLN A 139 -12.34 5.83 -7.33
C GLN A 139 -13.51 6.44 -6.52
N PHE A 140 -14.05 7.58 -6.95
CA PHE A 140 -15.23 8.19 -6.31
C PHE A 140 -16.47 7.29 -6.41
N ASN A 141 -16.65 6.61 -7.55
CA ASN A 141 -17.76 5.68 -7.74
C ASN A 141 -17.60 4.45 -6.83
N VAL A 142 -16.37 3.91 -6.71
CA VAL A 142 -16.07 2.81 -5.77
C VAL A 142 -16.36 3.25 -4.34
N SER A 143 -15.80 4.39 -3.90
CA SER A 143 -16.07 4.96 -2.57
C SER A 143 -17.57 5.14 -2.31
N ARG A 144 -18.30 5.73 -3.25
CA ARG A 144 -19.76 5.93 -3.14
C ARG A 144 -20.50 4.61 -2.92
N TRP A 145 -20.15 3.57 -3.66
CA TRP A 145 -20.80 2.26 -3.51
C TRP A 145 -20.39 1.57 -2.21
N MET A 146 -19.13 1.66 -1.80
CA MET A 146 -18.70 1.17 -0.49
C MET A 146 -19.46 1.86 0.63
N CYS A 147 -19.65 3.18 0.57
CA CYS A 147 -20.43 3.93 1.54
C CYS A 147 -21.90 3.52 1.58
N TYR A 148 -22.51 3.34 0.39
CA TYR A 148 -23.89 2.90 0.30
C TYR A 148 -24.08 1.50 0.92
N TYR A 149 -23.18 0.57 0.60
CA TYR A 149 -23.28 -0.80 1.08
C TYR A 149 -22.86 -0.94 2.54
N SER A 150 -21.90 -0.15 3.03
CA SER A 150 -21.50 -0.23 4.44
C SER A 150 -22.64 0.19 5.37
N ALA A 151 -23.39 1.23 4.99
CA ALA A 151 -24.59 1.63 5.73
C ALA A 151 -25.69 0.55 5.72
N LYS A 152 -25.74 -0.28 4.68
CA LYS A 152 -26.73 -1.36 4.55
C LYS A 152 -26.33 -2.64 5.28
N TRP A 153 -25.05 -3.00 5.26
CA TRP A 153 -24.56 -4.32 5.68
C TRP A 153 -23.71 -4.28 6.96
N ASN A 154 -23.33 -3.10 7.45
CA ASN A 154 -22.58 -2.91 8.69
C ASN A 154 -21.37 -3.86 8.84
N PRO A 155 -20.38 -3.79 7.92
CA PRO A 155 -19.26 -4.71 7.90
C PRO A 155 -18.37 -4.57 9.13
N ASP A 156 -17.73 -5.67 9.52
CA ASP A 156 -16.82 -5.74 10.67
C ASP A 156 -15.48 -5.04 10.41
N PHE A 157 -14.95 -5.18 9.18
CA PHE A 157 -13.70 -4.59 8.71
C PHE A 157 -13.60 -4.65 7.18
N VAL A 158 -12.52 -4.08 6.64
CA VAL A 158 -12.17 -4.10 5.22
C VAL A 158 -10.88 -4.88 5.02
N VAL A 159 -10.88 -5.79 4.04
CA VAL A 159 -9.69 -6.48 3.52
C VAL A 159 -9.26 -5.76 2.25
N ASN A 160 -8.04 -5.27 2.26
CA ASN A 160 -7.42 -4.54 1.17
C ASN A 160 -6.34 -5.42 0.51
N LEU A 161 -6.52 -5.69 -0.78
CA LEU A 161 -5.76 -6.66 -1.58
C LEU A 161 -4.54 -6.05 -2.29
N GLY A 162 -4.20 -4.79 -2.00
CA GLY A 162 -3.06 -4.11 -2.60
C GLY A 162 -3.43 -3.25 -3.81
N ASP A 163 -2.39 -2.71 -4.45
CA ASP A 163 -2.48 -1.66 -5.46
C ASP A 163 -3.23 -0.43 -4.91
N ASN A 164 -2.70 0.00 -3.77
CA ASN A 164 -3.25 1.05 -2.93
C ASN A 164 -3.02 2.44 -3.52
N PHE A 165 -1.89 2.64 -4.20
CA PHE A 165 -1.51 3.91 -4.80
C PHE A 165 -0.83 3.71 -6.16
N TYR A 166 -1.54 4.03 -7.23
CA TYR A 166 -1.00 3.96 -8.59
C TYR A 166 -0.21 5.22 -8.97
N TRP A 167 0.76 5.13 -9.88
CA TRP A 167 1.24 3.91 -10.58
C TRP A 167 2.45 3.26 -9.90
N GLY A 168 2.90 3.83 -8.80
CA GLY A 168 4.18 3.46 -8.20
C GLY A 168 4.24 3.68 -6.70
N GLY A 169 3.13 3.47 -6.01
CA GLY A 169 3.05 3.58 -4.56
C GLY A 169 2.98 5.03 -4.08
N ILE A 170 3.45 5.22 -2.86
CA ILE A 170 3.48 6.54 -2.22
C ILE A 170 4.69 7.30 -2.78
N ASN A 171 4.44 8.51 -3.30
CA ASN A 171 5.40 9.36 -4.01
C ASN A 171 6.34 10.09 -3.04
N VAL A 172 7.11 9.29 -2.30
CA VAL A 172 8.21 9.68 -1.42
C VAL A 172 9.30 8.63 -1.56
N GLN A 173 10.53 8.96 -1.14
CA GLN A 173 11.63 8.00 -1.15
C GLN A 173 11.41 6.90 -0.09
N CYS A 174 11.60 5.62 -0.45
CA CYS A 174 11.61 4.52 0.51
C CYS A 174 12.83 4.52 1.43
N GLY A 175 12.74 3.77 2.53
CA GLY A 175 13.79 3.62 3.54
C GLY A 175 13.72 4.66 4.64
N ALA A 176 12.57 5.32 4.81
CA ALA A 176 12.35 6.21 5.93
C ALA A 176 12.12 5.41 7.22
N PRO A 177 12.49 5.94 8.40
CA PRO A 177 12.16 5.31 9.67
C PRO A 177 10.66 5.02 9.82
N MET A 178 10.31 3.90 10.44
CA MET A 178 8.94 3.41 10.56
C MET A 178 8.03 4.30 11.44
N ASP A 179 8.61 5.12 12.30
CA ASP A 179 7.90 6.13 13.09
C ASP A 179 7.63 7.43 12.31
N LYS A 180 8.05 7.49 11.03
CA LYS A 180 7.97 8.69 10.20
C LYS A 180 7.32 8.41 8.84
N VAL A 181 6.04 8.74 8.77
CA VAL A 181 5.31 8.87 7.49
C VAL A 181 5.74 10.17 6.81
N GLN A 182 6.30 10.06 5.60
CA GLN A 182 6.90 11.18 4.85
C GLN A 182 5.89 11.93 3.97
N ASP A 183 4.80 11.29 3.54
CA ASP A 183 3.75 11.98 2.80
C ASP A 183 3.00 12.95 3.75
N PRO A 184 3.09 14.27 3.53
CA PRO A 184 2.57 15.28 4.45
C PRO A 184 1.03 15.43 4.36
N GLY A 185 0.32 14.43 3.84
CA GLY A 185 -1.13 14.44 3.66
C GLY A 185 -1.58 14.75 2.25
N PHE A 186 -0.76 14.43 1.25
CA PHE A 186 -1.18 14.56 -0.13
C PHE A 186 -1.86 13.28 -0.62
N GLN A 187 -1.15 12.16 -0.68
CA GLN A 187 -1.73 10.90 -1.15
C GLN A 187 -2.63 10.25 -0.09
N TRP A 188 -2.16 10.10 1.15
CA TRP A 188 -2.96 9.49 2.21
C TRP A 188 -4.27 10.22 2.45
N SER A 189 -4.24 11.56 2.48
CA SER A 189 -5.45 12.35 2.70
C SER A 189 -6.44 12.21 1.54
N ASN A 190 -5.98 12.37 0.30
CA ASN A 190 -6.88 12.50 -0.86
C ASN A 190 -7.29 11.17 -1.49
N VAL A 191 -6.42 10.16 -1.46
CA VAL A 191 -6.70 8.83 -2.04
C VAL A 191 -7.39 7.93 -1.02
N TYR A 192 -7.08 8.06 0.27
CA TYR A 192 -7.58 7.13 1.29
C TYR A 192 -8.48 7.79 2.34
N GLU A 193 -7.97 8.76 3.10
CA GLU A 193 -8.68 9.24 4.29
C GLU A 193 -9.96 10.00 3.96
N SER A 194 -9.87 11.04 3.14
CA SER A 194 -11.05 11.80 2.71
C SER A 194 -11.92 11.00 1.73
N MET A 195 -11.32 10.14 0.91
CA MET A 195 -12.04 9.35 -0.09
C MET A 195 -13.01 8.36 0.55
N TYR A 196 -12.61 7.70 1.64
CA TYR A 196 -13.40 6.65 2.31
C TYR A 196 -13.83 7.08 3.72
N SER A 197 -14.41 8.29 3.82
CA SER A 197 -14.69 8.98 5.09
C SER A 197 -16.16 8.95 5.56
N CYS A 198 -17.06 8.29 4.85
CA CYS A 198 -18.48 8.24 5.23
C CYS A 198 -18.71 7.48 6.54
N ASP A 199 -19.72 7.88 7.31
CA ASP A 199 -19.99 7.42 8.68
C ASP A 199 -19.91 5.89 8.87
N ALA A 200 -20.48 5.10 7.96
CA ALA A 200 -20.52 3.64 8.07
C ALA A 200 -19.22 2.93 7.63
N LEU A 201 -18.27 3.65 7.00
CA LEU A 201 -16.89 3.17 6.79
C LEU A 201 -15.91 3.76 7.80
N GLN A 202 -16.24 4.94 8.34
CA GLN A 202 -15.42 5.66 9.29
C GLN A 202 -15.22 4.80 10.56
N GLY A 203 -13.97 4.51 10.88
CA GLY A 203 -13.58 3.70 12.04
C GLY A 203 -13.36 2.21 11.78
N LEU A 204 -13.88 1.67 10.67
CA LEU A 204 -13.59 0.29 10.26
C LEU A 204 -12.13 0.15 9.91
N GLN A 205 -11.48 -0.90 10.42
CA GLN A 205 -10.07 -1.17 10.08
C GLN A 205 -9.94 -1.70 8.66
N TRP A 206 -8.88 -1.25 7.98
CA TRP A 206 -8.47 -1.70 6.66
C TRP A 206 -7.19 -2.50 6.80
N LEU A 207 -7.31 -3.82 6.62
CA LEU A 207 -6.20 -4.76 6.68
C LEU A 207 -5.59 -4.89 5.28
N GLY A 208 -4.37 -4.41 5.10
CA GLY A 208 -3.74 -4.29 3.79
C GLY A 208 -2.64 -5.30 3.47
N VAL A 209 -2.37 -5.46 2.19
CA VAL A 209 -1.11 -5.95 1.60
C VAL A 209 -0.64 -4.99 0.52
N LEU A 210 0.57 -5.21 0.02
CA LEU A 210 1.12 -4.50 -1.15
C LEU A 210 0.79 -5.25 -2.44
N GLY A 211 0.39 -4.49 -3.46
CA GLY A 211 0.41 -4.94 -4.84
C GLY A 211 1.67 -4.49 -5.57
N ASN A 212 1.80 -4.83 -6.85
CA ASN A 212 2.98 -4.55 -7.66
C ASN A 212 3.15 -3.04 -7.89
N HIS A 213 2.05 -2.29 -7.99
CA HIS A 213 2.12 -0.84 -8.08
C HIS A 213 2.59 -0.20 -6.78
N ASP A 214 2.32 -0.80 -5.62
CA ASP A 214 2.80 -0.27 -4.34
C ASP A 214 4.31 -0.41 -4.15
N TYR A 215 4.89 -1.46 -4.72
CA TYR A 215 6.35 -1.70 -4.76
C TYR A 215 7.13 -0.74 -5.67
N GLY A 216 6.47 0.28 -6.18
CA GLY A 216 7.06 1.27 -7.04
C GLY A 216 6.54 1.18 -8.46
N GLY A 217 5.94 0.06 -8.89
CA GLY A 217 5.45 -0.12 -10.26
C GLY A 217 6.54 0.19 -11.30
N PHE A 218 6.61 1.45 -11.74
CA PHE A 218 7.66 1.97 -12.62
C PHE A 218 8.88 2.63 -11.91
N MET A 219 8.86 2.80 -10.59
CA MET A 219 9.88 3.49 -9.77
C MET A 219 10.09 2.78 -8.42
N PHE A 220 10.96 1.77 -8.39
CA PHE A 220 11.26 0.93 -7.21
C PHE A 220 11.83 1.70 -6.00
N THR A 221 12.20 2.97 -6.17
CA THR A 221 12.66 3.86 -5.09
C THR A 221 11.52 4.55 -4.33
N ASN A 222 10.27 4.37 -4.75
CA ASN A 222 9.12 4.93 -4.04
C ASN A 222 8.79 4.19 -2.74
N GLY A 223 8.11 4.91 -1.85
CA GLY A 223 7.87 4.57 -0.45
C GLY A 223 6.88 3.42 -0.21
N TRP A 224 7.16 2.22 -0.72
CA TRP A 224 6.39 1.00 -0.43
C TRP A 224 6.31 0.72 1.07
N ASP A 225 7.40 0.99 1.80
CA ASP A 225 7.54 0.85 3.25
C ASP A 225 6.64 1.83 4.02
N GLN A 226 6.20 2.91 3.38
CA GLN A 226 5.33 3.91 3.97
C GLN A 226 3.88 3.40 4.11
N ALA A 227 3.45 2.43 3.31
CA ALA A 227 2.19 1.73 3.54
C ALA A 227 2.22 0.92 4.84
N ILE A 228 3.39 0.38 5.20
CA ILE A 228 3.57 -0.33 6.48
C ILE A 228 3.67 0.69 7.62
N ALA A 229 4.50 1.72 7.47
CA ALA A 229 4.69 2.77 8.48
C ALA A 229 3.39 3.49 8.85
N TYR A 230 2.47 3.64 7.90
CA TYR A 230 1.19 4.31 8.15
C TYR A 230 0.31 3.60 9.20
N THR A 231 0.54 2.32 9.49
CA THR A 231 -0.08 1.59 10.60
C THR A 231 0.12 2.30 11.94
N TRP A 232 1.26 2.96 12.14
CA TRP A 232 1.61 3.71 13.35
C TRP A 232 1.52 5.23 13.19
N SER A 233 0.88 5.70 12.11
CA SER A 233 0.79 7.13 11.80
C SER A 233 0.06 7.91 12.89
N LYS A 234 0.74 8.91 13.46
CA LYS A 234 0.17 9.91 14.38
C LYS A 234 -0.12 11.24 13.69
N LEU A 235 -0.14 11.27 12.35
CA LEU A 235 -0.47 12.48 11.59
C LEU A 235 -1.92 12.90 11.87
N HIS A 236 -2.17 14.21 11.94
CA HIS A 236 -3.46 14.77 12.36
C HIS A 236 -4.66 14.39 11.46
N PHE A 237 -4.41 14.00 10.22
CA PHE A 237 -5.43 13.53 9.28
C PHE A 237 -5.58 12.00 9.25
N SER A 238 -4.70 11.26 9.94
CA SER A 238 -4.82 9.81 10.08
C SER A 238 -6.01 9.48 10.97
N SER A 239 -6.87 8.60 10.48
CA SER A 239 -7.97 8.04 11.28
C SER A 239 -7.52 6.88 12.18
N GLY A 240 -6.28 6.41 12.04
CA GLY A 240 -5.77 5.24 12.75
C GLY A 240 -6.44 3.91 12.36
N ARG A 241 -7.14 3.89 11.21
CA ARG A 241 -7.89 2.72 10.74
C ARG A 241 -7.13 1.86 9.71
N TRP A 242 -6.03 2.37 9.16
CA TRP A 242 -5.14 1.57 8.31
C TRP A 242 -4.32 0.60 9.16
N LEU A 243 -4.21 -0.65 8.74
CA LEU A 243 -3.39 -1.65 9.40
C LEU A 243 -2.72 -2.56 8.35
N GLN A 244 -1.41 -2.43 8.26
CA GLN A 244 -0.54 -3.31 7.50
C GLN A 244 0.80 -3.37 8.26
N PRO A 245 0.96 -4.31 9.20
CA PRO A 245 2.11 -4.32 10.11
C PRO A 245 3.39 -4.80 9.44
N SER A 246 3.28 -5.49 8.31
CA SER A 246 4.39 -6.10 7.59
C SER A 246 3.99 -6.45 6.16
N LEU A 247 4.90 -7.06 5.40
CA LEU A 247 4.64 -7.53 4.03
C LEU A 247 3.68 -8.71 3.99
N TYR A 248 3.75 -9.59 4.98
CA TYR A 248 2.88 -10.75 5.12
C TYR A 248 2.65 -11.08 6.59
N TYR A 249 1.42 -11.43 6.95
CA TYR A 249 1.00 -11.65 8.34
C TYR A 249 -0.27 -12.49 8.39
N LYS A 250 -0.63 -12.95 9.59
CA LYS A 250 -1.83 -13.75 9.85
C LYS A 250 -2.75 -13.02 10.83
N CYS A 251 -4.05 -13.03 10.56
CA CYS A 251 -5.07 -12.49 11.45
C CYS A 251 -6.07 -13.59 11.87
N PRO A 252 -6.01 -14.08 13.11
CA PRO A 252 -7.06 -14.92 13.68
C PRO A 252 -8.29 -14.08 14.04
N VAL A 253 -9.46 -14.48 13.58
CA VAL A 253 -10.75 -13.83 13.84
C VAL A 253 -11.72 -14.83 14.46
N LYS A 254 -12.43 -14.41 15.50
CA LYS A 254 -13.45 -15.20 16.17
C LYS A 254 -14.82 -14.53 16.10
N TYR A 255 -15.82 -15.34 15.78
CA TYR A 255 -17.24 -15.03 15.89
C TYR A 255 -17.87 -15.98 16.92
N SER A 256 -19.13 -15.76 17.27
CA SER A 256 -19.80 -16.56 18.31
C SER A 256 -19.86 -18.06 17.97
N GLU A 257 -19.99 -18.40 16.68
CA GLU A 257 -20.20 -19.79 16.23
C GLU A 257 -19.02 -20.38 15.46
N PHE A 258 -18.09 -19.56 14.98
CA PHE A 258 -16.97 -20.02 14.17
C PHE A 258 -15.75 -19.11 14.32
N SER A 259 -14.59 -19.62 13.87
CA SER A 259 -13.37 -18.84 13.75
C SER A 259 -12.83 -18.91 12.33
N MET A 260 -12.05 -17.91 11.95
CA MET A 260 -11.43 -17.79 10.64
C MET A 260 -9.99 -17.30 10.81
N ASP A 261 -9.06 -17.95 10.12
CA ASP A 261 -7.70 -17.43 9.95
C ASP A 261 -7.60 -16.75 8.58
N ILE A 262 -7.19 -15.48 8.56
CA ILE A 262 -6.91 -14.74 7.33
C ILE A 262 -5.40 -14.65 7.16
N PHE A 263 -4.91 -15.05 5.98
CA PHE A 263 -3.50 -14.96 5.63
C PHE A 263 -3.29 -13.84 4.60
N PHE A 264 -2.53 -12.83 4.99
CA PHE A 264 -2.10 -11.72 4.14
C PHE A 264 -0.73 -12.08 3.58
N VAL A 265 -0.63 -12.19 2.25
CA VAL A 265 0.53 -12.75 1.56
C VAL A 265 1.06 -11.73 0.56
N ASP A 266 2.37 -11.57 0.52
CA ASP A 266 3.06 -10.81 -0.51
C ASP A 266 3.36 -11.71 -1.71
N SER A 267 2.68 -11.47 -2.84
CA SER A 267 2.84 -12.22 -4.08
C SER A 267 3.76 -11.56 -5.10
N ASN A 268 4.39 -10.42 -4.79
CA ASN A 268 5.12 -9.63 -5.78
C ASN A 268 6.36 -10.33 -6.34
N ILE A 269 6.83 -11.42 -5.69
CA ILE A 269 7.86 -12.29 -6.27
C ILE A 269 7.47 -12.83 -7.66
N PHE A 270 6.17 -12.94 -7.97
CA PHE A 270 5.69 -13.38 -9.28
C PHE A 270 5.70 -12.28 -10.36
N ASP A 271 5.84 -11.01 -9.95
CA ASP A 271 5.98 -9.86 -10.84
C ASP A 271 7.42 -9.31 -10.89
N ALA A 272 8.32 -9.86 -10.07
CA ALA A 272 9.75 -9.57 -10.08
C ALA A 272 10.47 -10.52 -11.06
N ASN A 273 10.80 -10.03 -12.25
CA ASN A 273 11.58 -10.76 -13.26
C ASN A 273 13.04 -10.27 -13.31
N ASP A 274 13.87 -10.88 -14.17
CA ASP A 274 15.22 -10.38 -14.44
C ASP A 274 15.17 -8.92 -14.91
N TYR A 275 16.13 -8.08 -14.56
CA TYR A 275 16.11 -6.65 -14.95
C TYR A 275 16.14 -6.40 -16.46
N HIS A 276 16.57 -7.40 -17.26
CA HIS A 276 16.49 -7.35 -18.72
C HIS A 276 15.14 -7.83 -19.28
N ASP A 277 14.26 -8.34 -18.42
CA ASP A 277 12.93 -8.77 -18.83
C ASP A 277 12.14 -7.55 -19.32
N THR A 278 11.66 -7.65 -20.56
CA THR A 278 10.94 -6.57 -21.25
C THR A 278 9.43 -6.63 -21.04
N SER A 279 8.96 -7.50 -20.15
CA SER A 279 7.57 -7.50 -19.70
C SER A 279 7.22 -6.14 -19.12
N GLY A 280 6.11 -5.56 -19.58
CA GLY A 280 5.64 -4.25 -19.13
C GLY A 280 5.17 -4.19 -17.68
N HIS A 281 5.39 -5.25 -16.90
CA HIS A 281 4.97 -5.40 -15.51
C HIS A 281 6.12 -5.85 -14.59
N ASN A 282 7.38 -5.78 -15.05
CA ASN A 282 8.53 -6.15 -14.23
C ASN A 282 8.89 -5.06 -13.22
N ILE A 283 8.84 -5.40 -11.92
CA ILE A 283 9.19 -4.48 -10.82
C ILE A 283 10.71 -4.20 -10.75
N CYS A 284 11.54 -5.05 -11.36
CA CYS A 284 13.00 -4.91 -11.38
C CYS A 284 13.57 -4.24 -12.65
N GLY A 285 12.70 -3.74 -13.53
CA GLY A 285 13.05 -3.16 -14.84
C GLY A 285 13.73 -1.78 -14.80
#